data_AF-A0A427ARI7-F1
#
_entry.id   AF-A0A427ARI7-F1
#
_cell.length_a   1.000
_cell.length_b   1.000
_cell.length_c   1.000
_cell.angle_alpha   90.00
_cell.angle_beta   90.00
_cell.angle_gamma   90.00
#
_symmetry.space_group_name_H-M   'P 1'
#
loop_
_entity.id
_entity.type
_entity.pdbx_description
1 polymer ?
#
loop_
_entity_poly.entity_id
_entity_poly.type
_entity_poly.pdbx_seq_one_letter_code
_entity_poly.pdbx_strand_id
1 'polypeptide(L)'
;MANELLPPYRDATQPVESRVRDLLSRMTLREKAAQMTQIERRVASPSALSGLPVGSVLSAGGSAPRERASPRDWADMIDRMQHWALASRLGIPILYASDAVHGHNNLYGATIFPHNVALGAIRYEKVLEDLVFLVESGRISMSRIDDAVERILRVKFVVGLFEYPFSDRSLFDVVGCKRCPSEATFSDQEYSYAIVAIGEDAYAEFLGDRTELGIPFDGATMISLVAGKVPTVVIVISGRPLVLEPELLDKIDALVAAWLPGSEGGGVADVLFGDYDFEGVLPVTWFKSADQLPMNAGHNAYDPLFPLGYGLRR
;
A
#
# COMPACT_ATOMS: atom_id res chain seq x y z
N MET A 1 1.47 -42.92 34.88
CA MET A 1 0.63 -41.86 34.29
C MET A 1 0.49 -42.17 32.81
N ALA A 2 -0.73 -42.36 32.32
CA ALA A 2 -0.96 -42.74 30.92
C ALA A 2 -0.53 -41.58 30.01
N ASN A 3 0.24 -41.89 28.99
CA ASN A 3 0.62 -40.97 27.93
C ASN A 3 -0.65 -40.71 27.10
N GLU A 4 -1.46 -39.71 27.45
CA GLU A 4 -2.63 -39.34 26.66
C GLU A 4 -2.16 -38.92 25.27
N LEU A 5 -2.45 -39.75 24.29
CA LEU A 5 -2.17 -39.46 22.88
C LEU A 5 -2.89 -38.16 22.51
N LEU A 6 -2.15 -37.22 21.92
CA LEU A 6 -2.71 -35.98 21.42
C LEU A 6 -3.88 -36.30 20.46
N PRO A 7 -5.00 -35.54 20.52
CA PRO A 7 -6.06 -35.72 19.55
C PRO A 7 -5.51 -35.44 18.13
N PRO A 8 -5.99 -36.14 17.08
CA PRO A 8 -5.43 -36.02 15.74
C PRO A 8 -5.29 -34.58 15.24
N TYR A 9 -6.24 -33.68 15.55
CA TYR A 9 -6.13 -32.28 15.14
C TYR A 9 -4.91 -31.53 15.72
N ARG A 10 -4.38 -31.98 16.87
CA ARG A 10 -3.16 -31.44 17.53
C ARG A 10 -1.88 -32.17 17.15
N ASP A 11 -1.97 -33.30 16.45
CA ASP A 11 -0.80 -34.03 15.97
C ASP A 11 -0.35 -33.47 14.62
N ALA A 12 0.80 -32.79 14.62
CA ALA A 12 1.36 -32.16 13.41
C ALA A 12 1.81 -33.17 12.35
N THR A 13 1.94 -34.45 12.69
CA THR A 13 2.30 -35.53 11.74
C THR A 13 1.11 -36.03 10.93
N GLN A 14 -0.13 -35.71 11.34
CA GLN A 14 -1.33 -36.10 10.62
C GLN A 14 -1.54 -35.23 9.36
N PRO A 15 -2.10 -35.80 8.27
CA PRO A 15 -2.50 -35.02 7.10
C PRO A 15 -3.49 -33.91 7.47
N VAL A 16 -3.37 -32.75 6.84
CA VAL A 16 -4.20 -31.57 7.11
C VAL A 16 -5.69 -31.89 7.09
N GLU A 17 -6.17 -32.59 6.06
CA GLU A 17 -7.59 -32.99 5.94
C GLU A 17 -8.09 -33.88 7.10
N SER A 18 -7.22 -34.74 7.61
CA SER A 18 -7.54 -35.57 8.79
C SER A 18 -7.66 -34.71 10.05
N ARG A 19 -6.77 -33.74 10.22
CA ARG A 19 -6.81 -32.77 11.33
C ARG A 19 -8.06 -31.91 11.28
N VAL A 20 -8.44 -31.44 10.09
CA VAL A 20 -9.65 -30.63 9.86
C VAL A 20 -10.91 -31.42 10.18
N ARG A 21 -11.07 -32.63 9.64
CA ARG A 21 -12.25 -33.48 9.93
C ARG A 21 -12.37 -33.81 11.41
N ASP A 22 -11.27 -34.17 12.05
CA ASP A 22 -11.23 -34.45 13.50
C ASP A 22 -11.66 -33.22 14.30
N LEU A 23 -11.10 -32.03 14.02
CA LEU A 23 -11.48 -30.80 14.70
C LEU A 23 -12.97 -30.44 14.48
N LEU A 24 -13.45 -30.47 13.24
CA LEU A 24 -14.85 -30.16 12.90
C LEU A 24 -15.86 -31.09 13.57
N SER A 25 -15.50 -32.36 13.76
CA SER A 25 -16.32 -33.34 14.47
C SER A 25 -16.44 -33.05 15.97
N ARG A 26 -15.44 -32.37 16.55
CA ARG A 26 -15.37 -32.01 17.97
C ARG A 26 -16.03 -30.67 18.27
N MET A 27 -16.32 -29.86 17.26
CA MET A 27 -16.91 -28.53 17.40
C MET A 27 -18.42 -28.59 17.61
N THR A 28 -18.89 -27.81 18.57
CA THR A 28 -20.29 -27.41 18.71
C THR A 28 -20.71 -26.49 17.56
N LEU A 29 -22.02 -26.35 17.36
CA LEU A 29 -22.55 -25.38 16.38
C LEU A 29 -22.09 -23.94 16.68
N ARG A 30 -22.03 -23.57 17.96
CA ARG A 30 -21.59 -22.24 18.40
C ARG A 30 -20.11 -21.99 18.05
N GLU A 31 -19.24 -22.97 18.24
CA GLU A 31 -17.82 -22.85 17.85
C GLU A 31 -17.67 -22.74 16.33
N LYS A 32 -18.48 -23.45 15.53
CA LYS A 32 -18.47 -23.32 14.06
C LYS A 32 -18.89 -21.92 13.61
N ALA A 33 -19.98 -21.40 14.18
CA ALA A 33 -20.44 -20.04 13.90
C ALA A 33 -19.40 -18.98 14.32
N ALA A 34 -18.74 -19.18 15.47
CA ALA A 34 -17.70 -18.28 15.94
C ALA A 34 -16.48 -18.27 14.98
N GLN A 35 -16.07 -19.42 14.45
CA GLN A 35 -14.99 -19.48 13.46
C GLN A 35 -15.28 -18.73 12.15
N MET A 36 -16.56 -18.53 11.82
CA MET A 36 -16.99 -17.71 10.67
C MET A 36 -17.06 -16.20 10.99
N THR A 37 -16.74 -15.80 12.21
CA THR A 37 -16.84 -14.42 12.69
C THR A 37 -15.46 -13.77 12.76
N GLN A 38 -15.34 -12.60 12.16
CA GLN A 38 -14.22 -11.68 12.36
C GLN A 38 -14.70 -10.46 13.18
N ILE A 39 -13.95 -10.07 14.20
CA ILE A 39 -14.27 -8.91 15.05
C ILE A 39 -13.17 -7.85 15.01
N GLU A 40 -13.51 -6.60 15.28
CA GLU A 40 -12.52 -5.52 15.38
C GLU A 40 -11.77 -5.59 16.73
N ARG A 41 -10.48 -5.27 16.74
CA ARG A 41 -9.59 -5.40 17.91
C ARG A 41 -10.08 -4.64 19.15
N ARG A 42 -10.88 -3.58 19.01
CA ARG A 42 -11.40 -2.75 20.11
C ARG A 42 -12.47 -3.46 20.92
N VAL A 43 -13.14 -4.45 20.33
CA VAL A 43 -14.11 -5.31 21.04
C VAL A 43 -13.53 -6.67 21.43
N ALA A 44 -12.30 -6.98 21.00
CA ALA A 44 -11.60 -8.20 21.41
C ALA A 44 -11.32 -8.19 22.92
N SER A 45 -11.68 -9.28 23.59
CA SER A 45 -11.59 -9.45 25.03
C SER A 45 -11.50 -10.95 25.39
N PRO A 46 -11.12 -11.31 26.62
CA PRO A 46 -11.11 -12.71 27.05
C PRO A 46 -12.47 -13.40 26.88
N SER A 47 -13.59 -12.73 27.17
CA SER A 47 -14.92 -13.30 26.95
C SER A 47 -15.22 -13.52 25.47
N ALA A 48 -14.77 -12.60 24.61
CA ALA A 48 -14.96 -12.67 23.16
C ALA A 48 -13.99 -13.60 22.43
N LEU A 49 -12.92 -14.11 23.06
CA LEU A 49 -11.94 -15.02 22.41
C LEU A 49 -11.82 -16.38 23.12
N SER A 50 -11.88 -16.42 24.46
CA SER A 50 -11.88 -17.68 25.21
C SER A 50 -13.28 -18.25 25.37
N GLY A 51 -14.28 -17.41 25.66
CA GLY A 51 -15.68 -17.82 25.87
C GLY A 51 -16.49 -17.98 24.59
N LEU A 52 -16.15 -17.22 23.54
CA LEU A 52 -16.73 -17.26 22.21
C LEU A 52 -15.59 -17.32 21.19
N PRO A 53 -15.03 -18.50 20.84
CA PRO A 53 -13.77 -18.58 20.09
C PRO A 53 -13.94 -18.15 18.63
N VAL A 54 -13.97 -16.84 18.39
CA VAL A 54 -14.08 -16.25 17.05
C VAL A 54 -12.88 -16.65 16.20
N GLY A 55 -13.08 -16.79 14.89
CA GLY A 55 -12.03 -17.24 13.99
C GLY A 55 -10.99 -16.18 13.68
N SER A 56 -11.37 -14.90 13.77
CA SER A 56 -10.47 -13.82 13.35
C SER A 56 -10.69 -12.51 14.10
N VAL A 57 -9.61 -11.72 14.21
CA VAL A 57 -9.63 -10.33 14.69
C VAL A 57 -8.97 -9.45 13.63
N LEU A 58 -9.46 -8.23 13.41
CA LEU A 58 -8.79 -7.25 12.56
C LEU A 58 -8.45 -5.94 13.28
N SER A 59 -7.42 -5.26 12.78
CA SER A 59 -7.22 -3.82 12.95
C SER A 59 -7.60 -3.09 11.67
N ALA A 60 -8.72 -2.37 11.71
CA ALA A 60 -9.15 -1.46 10.65
C ALA A 60 -8.20 -0.25 10.54
N GLY A 61 -8.35 0.54 9.47
CA GLY A 61 -7.60 1.79 9.26
C GLY A 61 -7.52 2.68 10.51
N GLY A 62 -6.30 3.00 10.94
CA GLY A 62 -6.03 3.81 12.13
C GLY A 62 -6.25 3.12 13.48
N SER A 63 -6.67 1.84 13.51
CA SER A 63 -6.92 1.08 14.75
C SER A 63 -5.65 0.46 15.34
N ALA A 64 -4.61 1.27 15.52
CA ALA A 64 -3.38 0.85 16.17
C ALA A 64 -3.59 0.58 17.68
N PRO A 65 -2.71 -0.20 18.34
CA PRO A 65 -2.75 -0.41 19.80
C PRO A 65 -2.74 0.90 20.60
N ARG A 66 -2.00 1.89 20.09
CA ARG A 66 -1.86 3.25 20.62
C ARG A 66 -1.23 4.15 19.54
N GLU A 67 -1.21 5.46 19.78
CA GLU A 67 -0.51 6.40 18.90
C GLU A 67 0.98 6.04 18.82
N ARG A 68 1.52 6.04 17.57
CA ARG A 68 2.90 5.66 17.25
C ARG A 68 3.36 4.35 17.89
N ALA A 69 2.46 3.35 17.93
CA ALA A 69 2.77 2.02 18.45
C ALA A 69 3.98 1.42 17.71
N SER A 70 4.90 0.82 18.47
CA SER A 70 6.04 0.08 17.92
C SER A 70 5.61 -1.30 17.41
N PRO A 71 6.44 -1.96 16.60
CA PRO A 71 6.19 -3.34 16.20
C PRO A 71 5.99 -4.28 17.41
N ARG A 72 6.72 -4.05 18.51
CA ARG A 72 6.55 -4.81 19.75
C ARG A 72 5.18 -4.58 20.37
N ASP A 73 4.67 -3.35 20.39
CA ASP A 73 3.32 -3.08 20.93
C ASP A 73 2.23 -3.82 20.14
N TRP A 74 2.40 -3.94 18.82
CA TRP A 74 1.52 -4.73 17.96
C TRP A 74 1.64 -6.22 18.26
N ALA A 75 2.85 -6.76 18.30
CA ALA A 75 3.10 -8.17 18.62
C ALA A 75 2.52 -8.53 20.00
N ASP A 76 2.84 -7.74 21.04
CA ASP A 76 2.34 -7.94 22.40
C ASP A 76 0.80 -7.91 22.45
N MET A 77 0.16 -7.03 21.68
CA MET A 77 -1.30 -6.99 21.58
C MET A 77 -1.88 -8.25 20.94
N ILE A 78 -1.31 -8.69 19.81
CA ILE A 78 -1.76 -9.87 19.07
C ILE A 78 -1.53 -11.14 19.91
N ASP A 79 -0.36 -11.26 20.53
CA ASP A 79 -0.02 -12.39 21.40
C ASP A 79 -1.00 -12.49 22.57
N ARG A 80 -1.33 -11.37 23.24
CA ARG A 80 -2.35 -11.38 24.30
C ARG A 80 -3.69 -11.93 23.81
N MET A 81 -4.14 -11.51 22.63
CA MET A 81 -5.38 -12.03 22.03
C MET A 81 -5.26 -13.51 21.68
N GLN A 82 -4.10 -13.94 21.19
CA GLN A 82 -3.87 -15.33 20.87
C GLN A 82 -3.85 -16.23 22.11
N HIS A 83 -3.27 -15.76 23.22
CA HIS A 83 -3.35 -16.45 24.51
C HIS A 83 -4.80 -16.63 24.96
N TRP A 84 -5.67 -15.63 24.76
CA TRP A 84 -7.10 -15.79 25.06
C TRP A 84 -7.76 -16.83 24.15
N ALA A 85 -7.50 -16.82 22.85
CA ALA A 85 -8.08 -17.80 21.92
C ALA A 85 -7.63 -19.24 22.21
N LEU A 86 -6.34 -19.43 22.51
CA LEU A 86 -5.76 -20.74 22.86
C LEU A 86 -6.28 -21.30 24.20
N ALA A 87 -6.77 -20.42 25.10
CA ALA A 87 -7.42 -20.83 26.35
C ALA A 87 -8.86 -21.35 26.14
N SER A 88 -9.42 -21.27 24.94
CA SER A 88 -10.73 -21.87 24.62
C SER A 88 -10.69 -23.41 24.68
N ARG A 89 -11.87 -24.04 24.76
CA ARG A 89 -12.01 -25.50 24.91
C ARG A 89 -11.23 -26.32 23.88
N LEU A 90 -11.22 -25.89 22.62
CA LEU A 90 -10.50 -26.56 21.54
C LEU A 90 -9.12 -25.94 21.28
N GLY A 91 -8.85 -24.73 21.80
CA GLY A 91 -7.59 -24.02 21.61
C GLY A 91 -7.31 -23.70 20.14
N ILE A 92 -8.34 -23.26 19.41
CA ILE A 92 -8.20 -22.88 18.00
C ILE A 92 -7.62 -21.46 17.95
N PRO A 93 -6.49 -21.24 17.25
CA PRO A 93 -5.89 -19.92 17.15
C PRO A 93 -6.74 -18.96 16.31
N ILE A 94 -6.69 -17.67 16.62
CA ILE A 94 -7.27 -16.63 15.75
C ILE A 94 -6.35 -16.34 14.55
N LEU A 95 -6.95 -15.96 13.42
CA LEU A 95 -6.28 -15.23 12.34
C LEU A 95 -6.34 -13.73 12.63
N TYR A 96 -5.20 -13.04 12.68
CA TYR A 96 -5.15 -11.59 12.85
C TYR A 96 -4.95 -10.89 11.51
N ALA A 97 -5.77 -9.88 11.21
CA ALA A 97 -5.74 -9.13 9.94
C ALA A 97 -5.51 -7.62 10.15
N SER A 98 -4.92 -6.97 9.15
CA SER A 98 -4.88 -5.51 9.03
C SER A 98 -4.73 -5.12 7.56
N ASP A 99 -5.19 -3.92 7.21
CA ASP A 99 -5.16 -3.40 5.84
C ASP A 99 -3.74 -2.97 5.40
N ALA A 100 -2.83 -3.91 5.23
CA ALA A 100 -1.46 -3.65 4.75
C ALA A 100 -1.37 -3.49 3.22
N VAL A 101 -2.08 -2.50 2.67
CA VAL A 101 -2.35 -2.39 1.21
C VAL A 101 -1.27 -1.63 0.41
N HIS A 102 -0.33 -0.97 1.08
CA HIS A 102 0.82 -0.31 0.45
C HIS A 102 2.00 -0.29 1.43
N GLY A 103 2.29 -1.49 1.97
CA GLY A 103 3.10 -1.67 3.18
C GLY A 103 2.22 -1.83 4.41
N HIS A 104 2.82 -2.05 5.58
CA HIS A 104 2.06 -2.11 6.83
C HIS A 104 1.68 -0.69 7.30
N ASN A 105 0.82 -0.03 6.54
CA ASN A 105 0.51 1.40 6.67
C ASN A 105 -0.10 1.83 8.02
N ASN A 106 -0.71 0.92 8.78
CA ASN A 106 -1.17 1.19 10.15
C ASN A 106 -0.03 1.21 11.20
N LEU A 107 1.14 0.68 10.86
CA LEU A 107 2.29 0.61 11.76
C LEU A 107 3.18 1.83 11.58
N TYR A 108 3.40 2.56 12.67
CA TYR A 108 4.27 3.71 12.66
C TYR A 108 5.73 3.33 12.37
N GLY A 109 6.31 3.99 11.36
CA GLY A 109 7.68 3.76 10.90
C GLY A 109 7.81 2.60 9.91
N ALA A 110 6.72 1.94 9.52
CA ALA A 110 6.76 0.98 8.43
C ALA A 110 7.07 1.68 7.10
N THR A 111 7.77 0.99 6.21
CA THR A 111 7.93 1.42 4.81
C THR A 111 6.55 1.54 4.16
N ILE A 112 6.32 2.68 3.50
CA ILE A 112 5.09 2.95 2.76
C ILE A 112 5.44 2.91 1.28
N PHE A 113 4.90 1.91 0.59
CA PHE A 113 5.08 1.76 -0.86
C PHE A 113 4.18 2.73 -1.62
N PRO A 114 4.46 2.96 -2.92
CA PRO A 114 3.52 3.64 -3.79
C PRO A 114 2.15 2.95 -3.80
N HIS A 115 1.07 3.71 -3.85
CA HIS A 115 -0.26 3.13 -4.02
C HIS A 115 -0.43 2.43 -5.38
N ASN A 116 -1.40 1.53 -5.49
CA ASN A 116 -1.56 0.66 -6.65
C ASN A 116 -1.68 1.38 -8.01
N VAL A 117 -2.23 2.60 -8.06
CA VAL A 117 -2.23 3.40 -9.31
C VAL A 117 -0.81 3.72 -9.76
N ALA A 118 0.10 4.05 -8.84
CA ALA A 118 1.50 4.25 -9.15
C ALA A 118 2.17 2.94 -9.59
N LEU A 119 1.87 1.82 -8.92
CA LEU A 119 2.41 0.51 -9.28
C LEU A 119 1.92 0.02 -10.64
N GLY A 120 0.66 0.31 -11.00
CA GLY A 120 0.10 0.02 -12.31
C GLY A 120 0.84 0.75 -13.42
N ALA A 121 1.33 1.96 -13.13
CA ALA A 121 2.11 2.75 -14.09
C ALA A 121 3.43 2.08 -14.50
N ILE A 122 3.91 1.13 -13.68
CA ILE A 122 5.15 0.37 -13.86
C ILE A 122 4.90 -0.94 -14.66
N ARG A 123 3.64 -1.25 -15.04
CA ARG A 123 3.24 -2.51 -15.73
C ARG A 123 3.75 -3.78 -15.04
N TYR A 124 3.47 -3.92 -13.74
CA TYR A 124 3.86 -5.07 -12.90
C TYR A 124 3.45 -6.45 -13.49
N GLU A 125 2.36 -6.51 -14.24
CA GLU A 125 1.85 -7.73 -14.87
C GLU A 125 2.80 -8.28 -15.95
N LYS A 126 3.49 -7.42 -16.70
CA LYS A 126 4.37 -7.88 -17.79
C LYS A 126 5.63 -8.59 -17.26
N VAL A 127 6.12 -8.16 -16.10
CA VAL A 127 7.28 -8.77 -15.43
C VAL A 127 6.93 -10.14 -14.82
N LEU A 128 5.72 -10.27 -14.26
CA LEU A 128 5.22 -11.55 -13.76
C LEU A 128 4.86 -12.52 -14.90
N GLU A 129 4.21 -12.03 -15.95
CA GLU A 129 3.84 -12.82 -17.12
C GLU A 129 5.07 -13.31 -17.89
N ASP A 130 6.12 -12.50 -18.06
CA ASP A 130 7.37 -12.93 -18.70
C ASP A 130 8.13 -13.97 -17.86
N LEU A 131 8.11 -13.86 -16.53
CA LEU A 131 8.73 -14.84 -15.65
C LEU A 131 7.97 -16.18 -15.64
N VAL A 132 6.64 -16.13 -15.60
CA VAL A 132 5.79 -17.33 -15.73
C VAL A 132 6.00 -17.98 -17.11
N PHE A 133 6.02 -17.19 -18.18
CA PHE A 133 6.28 -17.67 -19.53
C PHE A 133 7.66 -18.35 -19.69
N LEU A 134 8.71 -17.80 -19.06
CA LEU A 134 10.06 -18.40 -19.09
C LEU A 134 10.14 -19.74 -18.32
N VAL A 135 9.29 -19.91 -17.30
CA VAL A 135 9.18 -21.15 -16.52
C VAL A 135 8.35 -22.20 -17.27
N GLU A 136 7.20 -21.80 -17.83
CA GLU A 136 6.33 -22.68 -18.62
C GLU A 136 6.99 -23.13 -19.94
N SER A 137 7.80 -22.27 -20.56
CA SER A 137 8.59 -22.61 -21.74
C SER A 137 9.83 -23.46 -21.44
N GLY A 138 10.07 -23.83 -20.17
CA GLY A 138 11.18 -24.68 -19.75
C GLY A 138 12.56 -24.03 -19.82
N ARG A 139 12.63 -22.74 -20.15
CA ARG A 139 13.88 -21.95 -20.22
C ARG A 139 14.40 -21.63 -18.81
N ILE A 140 13.53 -21.65 -17.81
CA ILE A 140 13.82 -21.64 -16.38
C ILE A 140 13.07 -22.82 -15.74
N SER A 141 13.74 -23.64 -14.93
CA SER A 141 13.09 -24.79 -14.30
C SER A 141 12.29 -24.41 -13.05
N MET A 142 11.21 -25.14 -12.72
CA MET A 142 10.50 -24.96 -11.43
C MET A 142 11.43 -25.12 -10.23
N SER A 143 12.42 -26.03 -10.30
CA SER A 143 13.43 -26.17 -9.26
C SER A 143 14.29 -24.90 -9.06
N ARG A 144 14.48 -24.09 -10.11
CA ARG A 144 15.19 -22.81 -10.03
C ARG A 144 14.33 -21.74 -9.36
N ILE A 145 13.01 -21.79 -9.54
CA ILE A 145 12.02 -20.95 -8.85
C ILE A 145 11.94 -21.34 -7.38
N ASP A 146 11.80 -22.64 -7.09
CA ASP A 146 11.69 -23.14 -5.72
C ASP A 146 12.95 -22.84 -4.91
N ASP A 147 14.16 -23.02 -5.47
CA ASP A 147 15.43 -22.63 -4.83
C ASP A 147 15.51 -21.11 -4.58
N ALA A 148 15.01 -20.28 -5.50
CA ALA A 148 15.01 -18.83 -5.32
C ALA A 148 14.00 -18.38 -4.25
N VAL A 149 12.79 -18.92 -4.28
CA VAL A 149 11.75 -18.69 -3.26
C VAL A 149 12.23 -19.19 -1.90
N GLU A 150 12.89 -20.34 -1.83
CA GLU A 150 13.45 -20.88 -0.60
C GLU A 150 14.56 -19.99 -0.03
N ARG A 151 15.50 -19.50 -0.88
CA ARG A 151 16.54 -18.54 -0.45
C ARG A 151 15.96 -17.22 0.04
N ILE A 152 14.92 -16.69 -0.61
CA ILE A 152 14.23 -15.46 -0.19
C ILE A 152 13.51 -15.65 1.14
N LEU A 153 12.72 -16.73 1.26
CA LEU A 153 12.04 -17.06 2.51
C LEU A 153 13.06 -17.32 3.63
N ARG A 154 14.17 -18.01 3.34
CA ARG A 154 15.25 -18.25 4.29
C ARG A 154 15.96 -16.97 4.74
N VAL A 155 16.30 -16.05 3.82
CA VAL A 155 16.86 -14.74 4.18
C VAL A 155 15.90 -14.00 5.09
N LYS A 156 14.61 -13.95 4.74
CA LYS A 156 13.59 -13.35 5.59
C LYS A 156 13.57 -14.02 6.99
N PHE A 157 13.67 -15.34 7.10
CA PHE A 157 13.71 -16.04 8.39
C PHE A 157 15.04 -15.86 9.16
N VAL A 158 16.18 -15.68 8.48
CA VAL A 158 17.52 -15.61 9.11
C VAL A 158 17.88 -14.20 9.57
N VAL A 159 17.54 -13.17 8.80
CA VAL A 159 17.81 -11.76 9.19
C VAL A 159 16.86 -11.27 10.26
N GLY A 160 16.02 -12.19 10.77
CA GLY A 160 14.95 -11.83 11.63
C GLY A 160 13.94 -10.97 10.90
N LEU A 161 13.73 -11.05 9.58
CA LEU A 161 12.66 -10.26 8.95
C LEU A 161 11.28 -10.82 9.31
N PHE A 162 11.20 -12.11 9.60
CA PHE A 162 10.05 -12.72 10.27
C PHE A 162 10.00 -12.36 11.76
N GLU A 163 11.14 -12.01 12.38
CA GLU A 163 11.29 -11.79 13.82
C GLU A 163 11.38 -10.29 14.26
N TYR A 164 11.79 -9.40 13.35
CA TYR A 164 12.17 -7.97 13.44
C TYR A 164 12.00 -7.26 12.08
N PRO A 165 10.77 -7.14 11.55
CA PRO A 165 10.53 -6.73 10.16
C PRO A 165 10.74 -5.22 9.86
N PHE A 166 11.24 -4.41 10.82
CA PHE A 166 11.11 -2.95 10.79
C PHE A 166 12.38 -2.19 11.19
N SER A 167 12.43 -0.91 10.83
CA SER A 167 13.58 0.00 10.77
C SER A 167 14.11 0.58 12.10
N ASP A 168 15.40 0.94 12.09
CA ASP A 168 16.19 1.50 13.20
C ASP A 168 15.83 2.98 13.48
N ARG A 169 15.66 3.30 14.77
CA ARG A 169 15.07 4.54 15.28
C ARG A 169 16.11 5.59 15.71
N SER A 170 17.39 5.35 15.48
CA SER A 170 18.46 6.34 15.73
C SER A 170 18.46 7.53 14.75
N LEU A 171 17.61 7.51 13.72
CA LEU A 171 17.60 8.47 12.60
C LEU A 171 16.49 9.55 12.68
N PHE A 172 15.76 9.62 13.80
CA PHE A 172 14.55 10.44 13.93
C PHE A 172 14.78 11.96 13.85
N ASP A 173 15.99 12.46 14.07
CA ASP A 173 16.26 13.90 14.15
C ASP A 173 16.47 14.58 12.78
N VAL A 174 16.36 13.85 11.65
CA VAL A 174 16.83 14.31 10.33
C VAL A 174 15.70 14.61 9.33
N VAL A 175 14.42 14.39 9.67
CA VAL A 175 13.32 14.47 8.67
C VAL A 175 12.11 15.28 9.14
N GLY A 176 11.85 16.42 8.48
CA GLY A 176 10.65 17.23 8.63
C GLY A 176 10.63 18.48 7.72
N CYS A 177 9.52 18.71 7.00
CA CYS A 177 9.30 19.87 6.13
C CYS A 177 8.62 21.04 6.89
N LYS A 178 8.98 22.29 6.56
CA LYS A 178 8.36 23.53 7.07
C LYS A 178 7.88 24.44 5.92
N ARG A 179 6.66 24.96 6.09
CA ARG A 179 5.96 26.15 5.50
C ARG A 179 5.94 26.38 3.98
N CYS A 180 4.73 26.63 3.46
CA CYS A 180 4.50 27.21 2.15
C CYS A 180 5.11 28.63 2.02
N PRO A 181 5.69 28.97 0.86
CA PRO A 181 6.21 30.32 0.58
C PRO A 181 5.09 31.35 0.31
N SER A 182 5.39 32.63 0.55
CA SER A 182 4.57 33.80 0.17
C SER A 182 5.20 34.56 -1.01
N GLU A 183 4.50 35.51 -1.64
CA GLU A 183 5.00 36.32 -2.77
C GLU A 183 6.37 36.97 -2.51
N ALA A 184 6.66 37.34 -1.26
CA ALA A 184 7.94 37.93 -0.84
C ALA A 184 9.14 36.96 -0.93
N THR A 185 8.91 35.66 -1.05
CA THR A 185 9.98 34.64 -1.20
C THR A 185 10.64 34.72 -2.58
N PHE A 186 9.96 35.33 -3.55
CA PHE A 186 10.36 35.34 -4.97
C PHE A 186 10.99 36.67 -5.43
N SER A 187 11.14 37.68 -4.56
CA SER A 187 11.56 39.02 -5.00
C SER A 187 13.08 39.23 -5.07
N ASP A 188 13.88 38.40 -4.39
CA ASP A 188 15.28 38.75 -4.09
C ASP A 188 16.34 37.74 -4.60
N GLN A 189 15.95 36.73 -5.39
CA GLN A 189 16.88 35.76 -5.96
C GLN A 189 16.53 35.39 -7.41
N GLU A 190 17.55 35.28 -8.27
CA GLU A 190 17.41 34.69 -9.61
C GLU A 190 17.45 33.16 -9.49
N TYR A 191 16.38 32.50 -9.96
CA TYR A 191 16.29 31.04 -10.00
C TYR A 191 16.42 30.57 -11.45
N SER A 192 17.21 29.52 -11.70
CA SER A 192 17.35 28.93 -13.04
C SER A 192 16.12 28.12 -13.46
N TYR A 193 15.42 27.53 -12.50
CA TYR A 193 14.17 26.78 -12.68
C TYR A 193 13.47 26.61 -11.32
N ALA A 194 12.21 26.17 -11.34
CA ALA A 194 11.43 25.79 -10.17
C ALA A 194 10.85 24.39 -10.29
N ILE A 195 10.71 23.71 -9.15
CA ILE A 195 9.94 22.46 -9.03
C ILE A 195 8.78 22.75 -8.10
N VAL A 196 7.55 22.60 -8.60
CA VAL A 196 6.32 22.88 -7.86
C VAL A 196 5.56 21.57 -7.64
N ALA A 197 5.55 21.08 -6.40
CA ALA A 197 4.78 19.90 -6.02
C ALA A 197 3.41 20.31 -5.48
N ILE A 198 2.35 19.86 -6.15
CA ILE A 198 0.95 20.05 -5.72
C ILE A 198 0.21 18.72 -5.77
N GLY A 199 -0.97 18.65 -5.16
CA GLY A 199 -1.65 17.37 -5.08
C GLY A 199 -2.92 17.37 -4.25
N GLU A 200 -3.56 16.21 -4.17
CA GLU A 200 -4.72 15.97 -3.32
C GLU A 200 -4.32 15.80 -1.84
N ASP A 201 -5.25 16.15 -0.95
CA ASP A 201 -5.18 15.70 0.44
C ASP A 201 -5.35 14.18 0.53
N ALA A 202 -4.92 13.59 1.64
CA ALA A 202 -5.14 12.18 1.91
C ALA A 202 -6.63 11.87 2.13
N TYR A 203 -7.13 10.83 1.46
CA TYR A 203 -8.50 10.33 1.60
C TYR A 203 -8.54 8.80 1.47
N ALA A 204 -9.64 8.19 1.92
CA ALA A 204 -9.93 6.78 1.71
C ALA A 204 -11.43 6.58 1.47
N GLU A 205 -11.76 5.62 0.60
CA GLU A 205 -13.14 5.22 0.32
C GLU A 205 -14.04 6.43 -0.05
N PHE A 206 -15.25 6.48 0.52
CA PHE A 206 -16.27 7.49 0.22
C PHE A 206 -15.86 8.92 0.60
N LEU A 207 -14.87 9.11 1.49
CA LEU A 207 -14.33 10.44 1.78
C LEU A 207 -13.55 11.01 0.59
N GLY A 208 -13.13 10.15 -0.33
CA GLY A 208 -12.49 10.52 -1.58
C GLY A 208 -13.47 10.85 -2.71
N ASP A 209 -14.78 10.68 -2.53
CA ASP A 209 -15.76 10.91 -3.58
C ASP A 209 -15.82 12.40 -3.94
N ARG A 210 -15.59 12.71 -5.22
CA ARG A 210 -15.56 14.09 -5.72
C ARG A 210 -16.15 14.17 -7.12
N THR A 211 -17.00 15.16 -7.35
CA THR A 211 -17.47 15.57 -8.68
C THR A 211 -16.52 16.58 -9.32
N GLU A 212 -15.89 17.41 -8.50
CA GLU A 212 -14.89 18.40 -8.92
C GLU A 212 -13.48 17.82 -8.74
N LEU A 213 -12.80 17.59 -9.86
CA LEU A 213 -11.47 16.97 -9.90
C LEU A 213 -10.35 17.97 -10.24
N GLY A 214 -10.56 19.27 -9.96
CA GLY A 214 -9.52 20.29 -10.10
C GLY A 214 -8.37 20.12 -9.09
N ILE A 215 -7.22 20.72 -9.40
CA ILE A 215 -6.07 20.78 -8.49
C ILE A 215 -6.46 21.58 -7.23
N PRO A 216 -6.42 20.99 -6.02
CA PRO A 216 -6.85 21.68 -4.81
C PRO A 216 -5.78 22.68 -4.30
N PHE A 217 -6.12 23.39 -3.21
CA PHE A 217 -5.23 24.34 -2.51
C PHE A 217 -4.70 25.48 -3.37
N ASP A 218 -5.52 25.99 -4.30
CA ASP A 218 -5.12 27.02 -5.26
C ASP A 218 -3.85 26.64 -6.05
N GLY A 219 -3.59 25.35 -6.22
CA GLY A 219 -2.37 24.84 -6.85
C GLY A 219 -2.20 25.36 -8.28
N ALA A 220 -3.29 25.50 -9.04
CA ALA A 220 -3.26 26.07 -10.39
C ALA A 220 -2.80 27.55 -10.39
N THR A 221 -3.23 28.34 -9.41
CA THR A 221 -2.80 29.73 -9.23
C THR A 221 -1.33 29.79 -8.85
N MET A 222 -0.88 28.93 -7.92
CA MET A 222 0.52 28.85 -7.52
C MET A 222 1.43 28.47 -8.69
N ILE A 223 1.07 27.45 -9.46
CA ILE A 223 1.81 27.05 -10.66
C ILE A 223 1.88 28.22 -11.65
N SER A 224 0.74 28.86 -11.95
CA SER A 224 0.71 29.99 -12.89
C SER A 224 1.62 31.15 -12.45
N LEU A 225 1.69 31.43 -11.15
CA LEU A 225 2.52 32.50 -10.61
C LEU A 225 4.03 32.19 -10.73
N VAL A 226 4.42 30.93 -10.55
CA VAL A 226 5.83 30.50 -10.62
C VAL A 226 6.27 30.32 -12.08
N ALA A 227 5.46 29.63 -12.89
CA ALA A 227 5.74 29.36 -14.30
C ALA A 227 5.79 30.64 -15.17
N GLY A 228 5.11 31.71 -14.75
CA GLY A 228 5.23 33.02 -15.40
C GLY A 228 6.58 33.72 -15.18
N LYS A 229 7.45 33.20 -14.32
CA LYS A 229 8.73 33.83 -13.94
C LYS A 229 9.95 33.02 -14.34
N VAL A 230 9.89 31.69 -14.17
CA VAL A 230 11.03 30.79 -14.37
C VAL A 230 10.55 29.47 -14.99
N PRO A 231 11.43 28.76 -15.73
CA PRO A 231 11.11 27.42 -16.20
C PRO A 231 10.65 26.53 -15.04
N THR A 232 9.52 25.85 -15.19
CA THR A 232 8.81 25.20 -14.08
C THR A 232 8.45 23.76 -14.42
N VAL A 233 8.91 22.85 -13.56
CA VAL A 233 8.47 21.45 -13.53
C VAL A 233 7.39 21.30 -12.47
N VAL A 234 6.23 20.77 -12.83
CA VAL A 234 5.14 20.49 -11.90
C VAL A 234 5.13 19.00 -11.54
N ILE A 235 5.10 18.69 -10.24
CA ILE A 235 4.86 17.34 -9.74
C ILE A 235 3.43 17.28 -9.20
N VAL A 236 2.62 16.38 -9.75
CA VAL A 236 1.25 16.12 -9.30
C VAL A 236 1.23 14.87 -8.42
N ILE A 237 0.90 15.06 -7.15
CA ILE A 237 0.72 14.01 -6.14
C ILE A 237 -0.78 13.75 -5.98
N SER A 238 -1.30 12.71 -6.62
CA SER A 238 -2.74 12.45 -6.64
C SER A 238 -3.06 10.96 -6.64
N GLY A 239 -4.24 10.60 -6.11
CA GLY A 239 -4.71 9.21 -6.16
C GLY A 239 -5.32 8.84 -7.51
N ARG A 240 -5.47 9.82 -8.41
CA ARG A 240 -6.21 9.74 -9.69
C ARG A 240 -5.84 10.89 -10.63
N PRO A 241 -6.24 10.84 -11.91
CA PRO A 241 -6.15 11.99 -12.81
C PRO A 241 -6.97 13.18 -12.29
N LEU A 242 -6.41 14.38 -12.43
CA LEU A 242 -7.05 15.65 -12.10
C LEU A 242 -7.30 16.46 -13.37
N VAL A 243 -8.23 17.41 -13.31
CA VAL A 243 -8.41 18.41 -14.37
C VAL A 243 -7.14 19.23 -14.49
N LEU A 244 -6.50 19.17 -15.66
CA LEU A 244 -5.37 20.00 -16.04
C LEU A 244 -5.88 21.01 -17.08
N GLU A 245 -6.01 22.27 -16.68
CA GLU A 245 -6.46 23.34 -17.57
C GLU A 245 -5.46 23.51 -18.73
N PRO A 246 -5.92 23.66 -20.00
CA PRO A 246 -5.02 23.86 -21.13
C PRO A 246 -4.06 25.05 -20.93
N GLU A 247 -4.55 26.15 -20.36
CA GLU A 247 -3.77 27.34 -20.07
C GLU A 247 -2.67 27.10 -19.03
N LEU A 248 -2.83 26.09 -18.17
CA LEU A 248 -1.82 25.65 -17.22
C LEU A 248 -0.74 24.85 -17.94
N LEU A 249 -1.14 23.92 -18.82
CA LEU A 249 -0.22 23.09 -19.60
C LEU A 249 0.65 23.92 -20.55
N ASP A 250 0.10 24.99 -21.12
CA ASP A 250 0.82 25.90 -22.02
C ASP A 250 1.90 26.72 -21.30
N LYS A 251 1.83 26.84 -19.97
CA LYS A 251 2.77 27.64 -19.16
C LYS A 251 3.93 26.85 -18.58
N ILE A 252 3.74 25.55 -18.37
CA ILE A 252 4.72 24.71 -17.67
C ILE A 252 5.66 24.02 -18.67
N ASP A 253 6.90 23.80 -18.26
CA ASP A 253 7.91 23.15 -19.11
C ASP A 253 7.82 21.62 -19.02
N ALA A 254 7.41 21.10 -17.87
CA ALA A 254 7.21 19.67 -17.66
C ALA A 254 6.16 19.39 -16.57
N LEU A 255 5.49 18.25 -16.70
CA LEU A 255 4.55 17.73 -15.72
C LEU A 255 4.87 16.26 -15.41
N VAL A 256 5.01 15.94 -14.13
CA VAL A 256 5.24 14.60 -13.62
C VAL A 256 4.05 14.16 -12.77
N ALA A 257 3.34 13.13 -13.21
CA ALA A 257 2.35 12.44 -12.39
C ALA A 257 3.05 11.46 -11.45
N ALA A 258 3.31 11.88 -10.22
CA ALA A 258 3.99 11.08 -9.21
C ALA A 258 3.03 10.21 -8.38
N TRP A 259 1.72 10.32 -8.63
CA TRP A 259 0.67 9.57 -7.95
C TRP A 259 0.76 9.73 -6.43
N LEU A 260 0.66 8.64 -5.67
CA LEU A 260 0.93 8.62 -4.23
C LEU A 260 2.19 7.77 -3.99
N PRO A 261 3.40 8.37 -3.96
CA PRO A 261 4.67 7.65 -4.09
C PRO A 261 5.14 6.94 -2.81
N GLY A 262 4.48 7.16 -1.66
CA GLY A 262 4.84 6.54 -0.40
C GLY A 262 5.94 7.29 0.36
N SER A 263 6.67 6.58 1.24
CA SER A 263 7.64 7.19 2.16
C SER A 263 8.96 7.57 1.50
N GLU A 264 9.34 6.89 0.43
CA GLU A 264 10.63 7.04 -0.25
C GLU A 264 10.58 8.13 -1.33
N GLY A 265 10.29 9.37 -0.92
CA GLY A 265 10.16 10.52 -1.84
C GLY A 265 11.41 10.79 -2.70
N GLY A 266 12.57 10.27 -2.31
CA GLY A 266 13.81 10.31 -3.11
C GLY A 266 13.65 9.74 -4.51
N GLY A 267 12.79 8.72 -4.71
CA GLY A 267 12.57 8.13 -6.03
C GLY A 267 11.99 9.10 -7.06
N VAL A 268 11.30 10.17 -6.64
CA VAL A 268 10.86 11.24 -7.54
C VAL A 268 12.05 12.11 -7.97
N ALA A 269 12.99 12.38 -7.07
CA ALA A 269 14.19 13.14 -7.38
C ALA A 269 15.13 12.37 -8.32
N ASP A 270 15.30 11.07 -8.09
CA ASP A 270 16.14 10.17 -8.89
C ASP A 270 15.83 10.29 -10.41
N VAL A 271 14.55 10.31 -10.78
CA VAL A 271 14.14 10.47 -12.19
C VAL A 271 14.19 11.92 -12.68
N LEU A 272 13.88 12.89 -11.81
CA LEU A 272 13.91 14.31 -12.18
C LEU A 272 15.33 14.82 -12.49
N PHE A 273 16.31 14.33 -11.74
CA PHE A 273 17.71 14.74 -11.90
C PHE A 273 18.53 13.81 -12.82
N GLY A 274 17.90 12.76 -13.35
CA GLY A 274 18.48 11.91 -14.38
C GLY A 274 19.41 10.82 -13.86
N ASP A 275 19.27 10.43 -12.59
CA ASP A 275 19.90 9.20 -12.08
C ASP A 275 19.25 7.96 -12.72
N TYR A 276 17.96 8.05 -13.07
CA TYR A 276 17.20 7.06 -13.84
C TYR A 276 16.30 7.71 -14.89
N ASP A 277 16.02 6.99 -15.98
CA ASP A 277 15.12 7.45 -17.04
C ASP A 277 13.63 7.32 -16.65
N PHE A 278 12.78 8.12 -17.28
CA PHE A 278 11.33 8.00 -17.16
C PHE A 278 10.80 6.81 -17.98
N GLU A 279 10.31 5.78 -17.29
CA GLU A 279 9.71 4.60 -17.94
C GLU A 279 8.20 4.45 -17.70
N GLY A 280 7.66 5.18 -16.73
CA GLY A 280 6.26 5.08 -16.32
C GLY A 280 5.29 5.43 -17.44
N VAL A 281 4.21 4.65 -17.54
CA VAL A 281 3.11 4.92 -18.47
C VAL A 281 1.80 5.03 -17.70
N LEU A 282 0.85 5.82 -18.19
CA LEU A 282 -0.44 6.01 -17.54
C LEU A 282 -1.19 4.67 -17.44
N PRO A 283 -1.55 4.21 -16.23
CA PRO A 283 -2.35 3.00 -16.03
C PRO A 283 -3.86 3.27 -16.07
N VAL A 284 -4.23 4.55 -16.18
CA VAL A 284 -5.60 5.03 -16.31
C VAL A 284 -5.65 6.15 -17.35
N THR A 285 -6.80 6.34 -17.99
CA THR A 285 -6.98 7.43 -18.94
C THR A 285 -6.98 8.77 -18.22
N TRP A 286 -6.26 9.77 -18.75
CA TRP A 286 -6.36 11.15 -18.28
C TRP A 286 -7.41 11.90 -19.10
N PHE A 287 -8.47 12.38 -18.46
CA PHE A 287 -9.56 13.10 -19.11
C PHE A 287 -9.23 14.59 -19.31
N LYS A 288 -9.90 15.24 -20.28
CA LYS A 288 -9.81 16.70 -20.50
C LYS A 288 -10.72 17.47 -19.54
N SER A 289 -11.93 16.96 -19.33
CA SER A 289 -12.92 17.52 -18.39
C SER A 289 -13.59 16.42 -17.56
N ALA A 290 -13.98 16.75 -16.34
CA ALA A 290 -14.75 15.85 -15.46
C ALA A 290 -16.08 15.44 -16.10
N ASP A 291 -16.66 16.25 -16.99
CA ASP A 291 -17.90 15.94 -17.72
C ASP A 291 -17.78 14.74 -18.66
N GLN A 292 -16.55 14.33 -19.01
CA GLN A 292 -16.31 13.15 -19.83
C GLN A 292 -16.47 11.84 -19.03
N LEU A 293 -16.56 11.91 -17.71
CA LEU A 293 -16.56 10.72 -16.86
C LEU A 293 -17.92 10.02 -16.84
N PRO A 294 -17.96 8.67 -16.88
CA PRO A 294 -16.82 7.76 -17.00
C PRO A 294 -16.29 7.61 -18.45
N MET A 295 -14.98 7.76 -18.64
CA MET A 295 -14.29 7.57 -19.93
C MET A 295 -13.17 6.54 -19.81
N ASN A 296 -13.27 5.45 -20.56
CA ASN A 296 -12.29 4.36 -20.57
C ASN A 296 -11.87 4.00 -22.00
N ALA A 297 -10.65 3.45 -22.13
CA ALA A 297 -10.15 2.96 -23.40
C ALA A 297 -11.09 1.88 -23.97
N GLY A 298 -11.36 1.93 -25.27
CA GLY A 298 -12.29 1.01 -25.96
C GLY A 298 -13.75 1.47 -26.02
N HIS A 299 -14.11 2.61 -25.42
CA HIS A 299 -15.43 3.23 -25.61
C HIS A 299 -15.49 4.00 -26.95
N ASN A 300 -16.68 4.06 -27.57
CA ASN A 300 -16.87 4.71 -28.89
C ASN A 300 -16.53 6.21 -28.92
N ALA A 301 -16.60 6.90 -27.77
CA ALA A 301 -16.32 8.34 -27.64
C ALA A 301 -15.05 8.58 -26.80
N TYR A 302 -13.95 7.89 -27.14
CA TYR A 302 -12.68 7.99 -26.43
C TYR A 302 -11.84 9.19 -26.92
N ASP A 303 -11.91 10.31 -26.19
CA ASP A 303 -11.18 11.55 -26.48
C ASP A 303 -10.40 12.06 -25.24
N PRO A 304 -9.31 11.37 -24.85
CA PRO A 304 -8.57 11.69 -23.64
C PRO A 304 -7.63 12.90 -23.83
N LEU A 305 -7.24 13.52 -22.71
CA LEU A 305 -6.10 14.44 -22.68
C LEU A 305 -4.80 13.64 -22.88
N PHE A 306 -4.64 12.56 -22.11
CA PHE A 306 -3.57 11.59 -22.28
C PHE A 306 -4.17 10.18 -22.27
N PRO A 307 -3.96 9.37 -23.33
CA PRO A 307 -4.56 8.04 -23.42
C PRO A 307 -3.92 7.08 -22.40
N LEU A 308 -4.62 5.98 -22.13
CA LEU A 308 -4.07 4.84 -21.38
C LEU A 308 -2.76 4.38 -22.04
N GLY A 309 -1.73 4.14 -21.24
CA GLY A 309 -0.40 3.74 -21.70
C GLY A 309 0.48 4.90 -22.19
N TYR A 310 0.01 6.14 -22.14
CA TYR A 310 0.82 7.31 -22.47
C TYR A 310 1.94 7.52 -21.44
N GLY A 311 3.14 7.85 -21.91
CA GLY A 311 4.26 8.23 -21.08
C GLY A 311 5.36 8.73 -22.00
N LEU A 312 5.87 9.93 -21.73
CA LEU A 312 7.05 10.42 -22.44
C LEU A 312 8.25 9.60 -21.99
N ARG A 313 9.07 9.18 -22.95
CA ARG A 313 10.36 8.54 -22.68
C ARG A 313 11.45 9.56 -22.95
N ARG A 314 12.46 9.58 -22.11
CA ARG A 314 13.72 10.26 -22.38
C ARG A 314 14.81 9.22 -22.51
#